data_AF-A0A414Q7Y0-F1
#
_entry.id   AF-A0A414Q7Y0-F1
#
_cell.length_a   1.000
_cell.length_b   1.000
_cell.length_c   1.000
_cell.angle_alpha   90.00
_cell.angle_beta   90.00
_cell.angle_gamma   90.00
#
_symmetry.space_group_name_H-M   'P 1'
#
loop_
_entity.id
_entity.type
_entity.pdbx_description
1 polymer ?
#
loop_
_entity_poly.entity_id
_entity_poly.type
_entity_poly.pdbx_seq_one_letter_code
_entity_poly.pdbx_strand_id
1 'polypeptide(L)'
;MKNNIITQSIPGGFSVIASSFIAQSLEHMIPWLIVTFSVVVCDLMFGIRKCLLLGEEFRFSSAVRRTMGKMVTYFAFVCMVVMINIASGNKWNIDVYSCLFVCFIEFCSIISNILKPKGYNFNLLKALGLFGKKVLDVEKEDMNEIITKDKE
;
A
#
# COMPACT_ATOMS: atom_id res chain seq x y z
N MET A 1 -1.84 49.17 24.33
CA MET A 1 -0.91 48.79 23.24
C MET A 1 -0.24 47.44 23.42
N LYS A 2 0.26 47.06 24.61
CA LYS A 2 0.96 45.78 24.85
C LYS A 2 0.13 44.52 24.52
N ASN A 3 -1.19 44.54 24.79
CA ASN A 3 -2.06 43.40 24.52
C ASN A 3 -2.28 43.12 23.03
N ASN A 4 -2.33 44.14 22.16
CA ASN A 4 -2.57 43.95 20.72
C ASN A 4 -1.37 43.31 20.00
N ILE A 5 -0.15 43.57 20.46
CA ILE A 5 1.08 43.01 19.87
C ILE A 5 1.17 41.51 20.20
N ILE A 6 0.80 41.11 21.42
CA ILE A 6 0.79 39.70 21.83
C ILE A 6 -0.31 38.95 21.05
N THR A 7 -1.50 39.53 20.90
CA THR A 7 -2.62 38.92 20.18
C THR A 7 -2.40 38.82 18.66
N GLN A 8 -1.58 39.68 18.04
CA GLN A 8 -1.19 39.55 16.63
C GLN A 8 0.06 38.67 16.41
N SER A 9 0.92 38.54 17.42
CA SER A 9 2.10 37.66 17.36
C SER A 9 1.74 36.17 17.48
N ILE A 10 0.66 35.83 18.20
CA ILE A 10 0.17 34.45 18.36
C ILE A 10 -0.30 33.83 17.01
N PRO A 11 -1.14 34.51 16.19
CA PRO A 11 -1.49 34.06 14.84
C PRO A 11 -0.29 33.96 13.91
N GLY A 12 0.68 34.88 14.02
CA GLY A 12 1.90 34.89 13.20
C GLY A 12 2.84 33.72 13.50
N GLY A 13 3.05 33.40 14.77
CA GLY A 13 3.86 32.23 15.16
C GLY A 13 3.19 30.90 14.80
N PHE A 14 1.88 30.78 15.05
CA PHE A 14 1.12 29.57 14.72
C PHE A 14 1.03 29.33 13.21
N SER A 15 0.87 30.38 12.39
CA SER A 15 0.79 30.24 10.93
C SER A 15 2.10 29.75 10.32
N VAL A 16 3.25 30.19 10.83
CA VAL A 16 4.57 29.72 10.38
C VAL A 16 4.77 28.24 10.73
N ILE A 17 4.40 27.82 11.94
CA ILE A 17 4.50 26.42 12.35
C ILE A 17 3.55 25.55 11.51
N ALA A 18 2.29 25.95 11.37
CA ALA A 18 1.31 25.20 10.59
C ALA A 18 1.68 25.10 9.10
N SER A 19 2.15 26.19 8.49
CA SER A 19 2.59 26.19 7.09
C SER A 19 3.84 25.32 6.89
N SER A 20 4.80 25.36 7.81
CA SER A 20 5.98 24.49 7.76
C SER A 20 5.62 23.01 7.88
N PHE A 21 4.66 22.66 8.75
CA PHE A 21 4.16 21.30 8.90
C PHE A 21 3.45 20.80 7.64
N ILE A 22 2.62 21.64 7.02
CA ILE A 22 1.93 21.30 5.76
C ILE A 22 2.93 21.11 4.61
N ALA A 23 3.90 22.03 4.47
CA ALA A 23 4.91 21.94 3.42
C ALA A 23 5.74 20.65 3.55
N GLN A 24 6.22 20.34 4.76
CA GLN A 24 6.94 19.09 5.03
C GLN A 24 6.05 17.86 4.78
N SER A 25 4.76 17.94 5.12
CA SER A 25 3.80 16.85 4.86
C SER A 25 3.62 16.61 3.38
N LEU A 26 3.53 17.65 2.57
CA LEU A 26 3.38 17.51 1.12
C LEU A 26 4.63 16.94 0.48
N GLU A 27 5.83 17.41 0.86
CA GLU A 27 7.10 16.89 0.32
C GLU A 27 7.28 15.39 0.57
N HIS A 28 6.99 14.92 1.80
CA HIS A 28 7.07 13.50 2.12
C HIS A 28 5.95 12.67 1.47
N MET A 29 4.79 13.26 1.19
CA MET A 29 3.62 12.54 0.66
C MET A 29 3.70 12.26 -0.84
N ILE A 30 4.19 13.21 -1.63
CA ILE A 30 4.28 13.12 -3.09
C ILE A 30 4.95 11.81 -3.57
N PRO A 31 6.14 11.41 -3.09
CA PRO A 31 6.79 10.19 -3.58
C PRO A 31 5.96 8.94 -3.25
N TRP A 32 5.36 8.85 -2.06
CA TRP A 32 4.56 7.71 -1.67
C TRP A 32 3.24 7.60 -2.44
N LEU A 33 2.64 8.73 -2.81
CA LEU A 33 1.46 8.74 -3.69
C LEU A 33 1.79 8.19 -5.08
N ILE A 34 2.93 8.59 -5.66
CA ILE A 34 3.36 8.08 -6.98
C ILE A 34 3.63 6.58 -6.92
N VAL A 35 4.32 6.12 -5.87
CA VAL A 35 4.66 4.70 -5.68
C VAL A 35 3.40 3.84 -5.51
N THR A 36 2.51 4.22 -4.60
CA THR A 36 1.27 3.46 -4.35
C THR A 36 0.35 3.46 -5.58
N PHE A 37 0.22 4.59 -6.27
CA PHE A 37 -0.52 4.67 -7.53
C PHE A 37 0.05 3.73 -8.59
N SER A 38 1.38 3.72 -8.78
CA SER A 38 2.05 2.87 -9.76
C SER A 38 1.79 1.39 -9.50
N VAL A 39 1.88 0.96 -8.23
CA VAL A 39 1.65 -0.43 -7.84
C VAL A 39 0.19 -0.85 -8.07
N VAL A 40 -0.78 0.01 -7.78
CA VAL A 40 -2.22 -0.27 -8.03
C VAL A 40 -2.51 -0.43 -9.52
N VAL A 41 -1.90 0.42 -10.37
CA VAL A 41 -2.04 0.31 -11.83
C VAL A 41 -1.42 -0.98 -12.33
N CYS A 42 -0.26 -1.39 -11.81
CA CYS A 42 0.34 -2.69 -12.12
C CYS A 42 -0.60 -3.85 -11.72
N ASP A 43 -1.16 -3.86 -10.51
CA ASP A 43 -2.11 -4.89 -10.06
C ASP A 43 -3.31 -5.01 -11.01
N LEU A 44 -3.88 -3.88 -11.43
CA LEU A 44 -4.94 -3.86 -12.42
C LEU A 44 -4.49 -4.48 -13.75
N MET A 45 -3.36 -4.04 -14.33
CA MET A 45 -2.88 -4.58 -15.60
C MET A 45 -2.67 -6.09 -15.58
N PHE A 46 -2.08 -6.64 -14.51
CA PHE A 46 -1.92 -8.08 -14.35
C PHE A 46 -3.24 -8.80 -14.09
N GLY A 47 -4.19 -8.17 -13.40
CA GLY A 47 -5.56 -8.67 -13.25
C GLY A 47 -6.30 -8.79 -14.58
N ILE A 48 -6.17 -7.79 -15.47
CA ILE A 48 -6.75 -7.81 -16.82
C ILE A 48 -6.10 -8.90 -17.66
N ARG A 49 -4.77 -8.98 -17.67
CA ARG A 49 -4.01 -9.99 -18.42
C ARG A 49 -4.39 -11.40 -18.01
N LYS A 50 -4.65 -11.62 -16.72
CA LYS A 50 -5.13 -12.89 -16.18
C LYS A 50 -6.50 -13.26 -16.75
N CYS A 51 -7.50 -12.37 -16.69
CA CYS A 51 -8.82 -12.64 -17.26
C CYS A 51 -8.74 -12.95 -18.76
N LEU A 52 -7.90 -12.21 -19.49
CA LEU A 52 -7.66 -12.44 -20.92
C LEU A 52 -7.07 -13.84 -21.19
N LEU A 53 -6.10 -14.28 -20.39
CA LEU A 53 -5.47 -15.60 -20.54
C LEU A 53 -6.37 -16.77 -20.15
N LEU A 54 -7.30 -16.55 -19.22
CA LEU A 54 -8.28 -17.55 -18.77
C LEU A 54 -9.53 -17.60 -19.66
N GLY A 55 -9.70 -16.65 -20.60
CA GLY A 55 -10.88 -16.56 -21.46
C GLY A 55 -12.19 -16.26 -20.72
N GLU A 56 -12.11 -15.77 -19.47
CA GLU A 56 -13.28 -15.40 -18.66
C GLU A 56 -13.93 -14.11 -19.17
N GLU A 57 -15.25 -13.98 -19.00
CA GLU A 57 -15.98 -12.75 -19.37
C GLU A 57 -15.45 -11.53 -18.59
N PHE A 58 -14.80 -10.64 -19.32
CA PHE A 58 -14.10 -9.50 -18.73
C PHE A 58 -15.01 -8.29 -18.57
N ARG A 59 -15.54 -8.08 -17.35
CA ARG A 59 -16.31 -6.87 -17.01
C ARG A 59 -15.40 -5.74 -16.52
N PHE A 60 -14.79 -5.00 -17.46
CA PHE A 60 -13.87 -3.88 -17.19
C PHE A 60 -14.39 -2.88 -16.14
N SER A 61 -15.69 -2.53 -16.20
CA SER A 61 -16.33 -1.60 -15.25
C SER A 61 -16.21 -2.03 -13.78
N SER A 62 -16.26 -3.34 -13.49
CA SER A 62 -16.11 -3.84 -12.12
C SER A 62 -14.66 -3.86 -11.64
N ALA A 63 -13.71 -4.17 -12.53
CA ALA A 63 -12.29 -4.12 -12.21
C ALA A 63 -11.83 -2.68 -11.93
N VAL A 64 -12.27 -1.72 -12.75
CA VAL A 64 -12.00 -0.30 -12.54
C VAL A 64 -12.60 0.19 -11.24
N ARG A 65 -13.86 -0.14 -10.93
CA ARG A 65 -14.48 0.25 -9.64
C ARG A 65 -13.72 -0.29 -8.43
N ARG A 66 -13.26 -1.54 -8.48
CA ARG A 66 -12.43 -2.13 -7.41
C ARG A 66 -11.09 -1.42 -7.27
N THR A 67 -10.48 -1.03 -8.39
CA THR A 67 -9.22 -0.28 -8.43
C THR A 67 -9.40 1.14 -7.87
N MET A 68 -10.48 1.82 -8.22
CA MET A 68 -10.81 3.15 -7.68
C MET A 68 -11.00 3.11 -6.16
N GLY A 69 -11.66 2.06 -5.64
CA GLY A 69 -11.75 1.82 -4.19
C GLY A 69 -10.36 1.70 -3.56
N LYS A 70 -9.47 0.86 -4.11
CA LYS A 70 -8.09 0.74 -3.65
C LYS A 70 -7.33 2.07 -3.68
N MET A 71 -7.47 2.85 -4.76
CA MET A 71 -6.79 4.15 -4.89
C MET A 71 -7.22 5.14 -3.80
N VAL A 72 -8.52 5.26 -3.52
CA VAL A 72 -9.01 6.17 -2.46
C VAL A 72 -8.51 5.71 -1.09
N THR A 73 -8.56 4.41 -0.80
CA THR A 73 -8.07 3.87 0.48
C THR A 73 -6.57 4.09 0.65
N TYR A 74 -5.76 3.83 -0.38
CA TYR A 74 -4.32 4.03 -0.29
C TYR A 74 -3.92 5.49 -0.27
N PHE A 75 -4.63 6.35 -0.98
CA PHE A 75 -4.44 7.80 -0.85
C PHE A 75 -4.67 8.26 0.60
N ALA A 76 -5.80 7.87 1.20
CA ALA A 76 -6.10 8.22 2.59
C ALA A 76 -5.07 7.64 3.57
N PHE A 77 -4.61 6.42 3.33
CA PHE A 77 -3.57 5.77 4.13
C PHE A 77 -2.23 6.50 4.07
N VAL A 78 -1.75 6.88 2.87
CA VAL A 78 -0.50 7.63 2.70
C VAL A 78 -0.57 8.98 3.41
N CYS A 79 -1.67 9.72 3.24
CA CYS A 79 -1.88 10.99 3.95
C CYS A 79 -1.79 10.82 5.47
N MET A 80 -2.44 9.79 6.02
CA MET A 80 -2.46 9.52 7.45
C MET A 80 -1.05 9.17 7.97
N VAL A 81 -0.34 8.24 7.33
CA VAL A 81 0.96 7.80 7.83
C VAL A 81 2.01 8.91 7.72
N VAL A 82 2.00 9.70 6.64
CA VAL A 82 2.94 10.83 6.48
C VAL A 82 2.72 11.87 7.58
N MET A 83 1.46 12.20 7.90
CA MET A 83 1.15 13.10 9.02
C MET A 83 1.63 12.54 10.36
N ILE A 84 1.46 11.24 10.61
CA ILE A 84 1.96 10.56 11.82
C ILE A 84 3.49 10.61 11.89
N ASN A 85 4.18 10.40 10.76
CA ASN A 85 5.64 10.41 10.71
C ASN A 85 6.22 11.78 11.05
N ILE A 86 5.63 12.84 10.50
CA ILE A 86 6.05 14.23 10.77
C ILE A 86 5.68 14.65 12.19
N ALA A 87 4.50 14.27 12.68
CA ALA A 87 4.12 14.47 14.08
C ALA A 87 5.06 13.74 15.06
N SER A 88 5.63 12.62 14.64
CA SER A 88 6.65 11.86 15.39
C SER A 88 8.07 12.43 15.24
N GLY A 89 8.23 13.54 14.50
CA GLY A 89 9.51 14.20 14.25
C GLY A 89 10.45 13.44 13.31
N ASN A 90 9.92 12.66 12.36
CA ASN A 90 10.69 11.88 11.37
C ASN A 90 11.72 10.89 11.97
N LYS A 91 11.62 10.55 13.26
CA LYS A 91 12.61 9.69 13.94
C LYS A 91 12.57 8.22 13.50
N TRP A 92 11.39 7.73 13.11
CA TRP A 92 11.12 6.30 12.93
C TRP A 92 10.83 5.91 11.48
N ASN A 93 10.84 6.85 10.53
CA ASN A 93 10.53 6.61 9.11
C ASN A 93 9.26 5.76 8.91
N ILE A 94 8.20 6.11 9.65
CA ILE A 94 6.95 5.34 9.74
C ILE A 94 6.26 5.29 8.37
N ASP A 95 6.36 6.39 7.61
CA ASP A 95 5.89 6.52 6.23
C ASP A 95 6.56 5.51 5.31
N VAL A 96 7.89 5.35 5.40
CA VAL A 96 8.66 4.40 4.61
C VAL A 96 8.18 2.98 4.85
N TYR A 97 8.18 2.53 6.11
CA TYR A 97 7.84 1.14 6.43
C TYR A 97 6.39 0.80 6.11
N SER A 98 5.46 1.72 6.39
CA SER A 98 4.04 1.48 6.16
C SER A 98 3.70 1.48 4.67
N CYS A 99 4.26 2.41 3.89
CA CYS A 99 4.02 2.45 2.45
C CYS A 99 4.67 1.25 1.75
N LEU A 100 5.87 0.85 2.18
CA LEU A 100 6.54 -0.35 1.65
C LEU A 100 5.75 -1.62 1.96
N PHE A 101 5.12 -1.71 3.14
CA PHE A 101 4.25 -2.83 3.50
C PHE A 101 3.00 -2.91 2.60
N VAL A 102 2.37 -1.78 2.28
CA VAL A 102 1.26 -1.74 1.31
C VAL A 102 1.73 -2.18 -0.08
N CYS A 103 2.89 -1.69 -0.52
CA CYS A 103 3.49 -2.14 -1.78
C CYS A 103 3.76 -3.64 -1.81
N PHE A 104 4.22 -4.22 -0.70
CA PHE A 104 4.44 -5.65 -0.57
C PHE A 104 3.14 -6.47 -0.71
N ILE A 105 2.06 -6.05 -0.04
CA ILE A 105 0.75 -6.73 -0.14
C ILE A 105 0.24 -6.73 -1.59
N GLU A 106 0.33 -5.59 -2.27
CA GLU A 106 -0.10 -5.49 -3.67
C GLU A 106 0.85 -6.23 -4.62
N PHE A 107 2.15 -6.26 -4.33
CA PHE A 107 3.09 -7.07 -5.09
C PHE A 107 2.76 -8.57 -5.01
N CYS A 108 2.34 -9.05 -3.84
CA CYS A 108 1.83 -10.41 -3.71
C CYS A 108 0.53 -10.64 -4.51
N SER A 109 -0.36 -9.64 -4.60
CA SER A 109 -1.55 -9.68 -5.47
C SER A 109 -1.17 -9.82 -6.95
N ILE A 110 -0.17 -9.05 -7.41
CA ILE A 110 0.40 -9.14 -8.76
C ILE A 110 0.95 -10.54 -9.04
N ILE A 111 1.78 -11.08 -8.14
CA ILE A 111 2.33 -12.44 -8.27
C ILE A 111 1.21 -13.48 -8.35
N SER A 112 0.19 -13.38 -7.50
CA SER A 112 -0.98 -14.26 -7.52
C SER A 112 -1.71 -14.20 -8.86
N ASN A 113 -1.87 -12.99 -9.42
CA ASN A 113 -2.48 -12.82 -10.74
C ASN A 113 -1.63 -13.40 -11.89
N ILE A 114 -0.30 -13.38 -11.78
CA ILE A 114 0.62 -14.00 -12.77
C ILE A 114 0.64 -15.52 -12.69
N LEU A 115 0.52 -16.09 -11.48
CA LEU A 115 0.61 -17.52 -11.22
C LEU A 115 -0.70 -18.28 -11.50
N LYS A 116 -1.86 -17.64 -11.32
CA LYS A 116 -3.16 -18.29 -11.53
C LYS A 116 -3.34 -18.88 -12.95
N PRO A 117 -2.97 -18.18 -14.05
CA PRO A 117 -3.00 -18.75 -15.41
C PRO A 117 -2.08 -19.97 -15.62
N LYS A 118 -1.11 -20.21 -14.72
CA LYS A 118 -0.20 -21.36 -14.78
C LYS A 118 -0.68 -22.55 -13.92
N GLY A 119 -1.86 -22.45 -13.30
CA GLY A 119 -2.42 -23.48 -12.41
C GLY A 119 -1.89 -23.44 -10.98
N TYR A 120 -1.34 -22.30 -10.53
CA TYR A 120 -0.82 -22.11 -9.16
C TYR A 120 -1.70 -21.09 -8.41
N ASN A 121 -2.41 -21.53 -7.37
CA ASN A 121 -3.19 -20.63 -6.50
C ASN A 121 -2.30 -20.08 -5.37
N PHE A 122 -1.71 -18.90 -5.58
CA PHE A 122 -0.94 -18.22 -4.54
C PHE A 122 -1.88 -17.57 -3.52
N ASN A 123 -2.01 -18.18 -2.34
CA ASN A 123 -2.79 -17.66 -1.23
C ASN A 123 -1.93 -16.78 -0.32
N LEU A 124 -2.19 -15.47 -0.30
CA LEU A 124 -1.49 -14.48 0.53
C LEU A 124 -1.43 -14.89 2.01
N LEU A 125 -2.55 -15.38 2.55
CA LEU A 125 -2.65 -15.87 3.93
C LEU A 125 -1.76 -17.09 4.21
N LYS A 126 -1.64 -18.01 3.25
CA LYS A 126 -0.73 -19.17 3.38
C LYS A 126 0.73 -18.74 3.26
N ALA A 127 1.04 -17.84 2.33
CA ALA A 127 2.40 -17.31 2.17
C ALA A 127 2.87 -16.59 3.45
N LEU A 128 2.05 -15.69 4.01
CA LEU A 128 2.32 -15.04 5.30
C LEU A 128 2.39 -16.03 6.46
N GLY A 129 1.51 -17.05 6.49
CA GLY A 129 1.55 -18.11 7.49
C GLY A 129 2.84 -18.94 7.44
N LEU A 130 3.41 -19.16 6.25
CA LEU A 130 4.69 -19.83 6.05
C LEU A 130 5.89 -18.93 6.39
N PHE A 131 5.84 -17.64 6.06
CA PHE A 131 6.86 -16.70 6.54
C PHE A 131 6.85 -16.62 8.07
N GLY A 132 5.67 -16.62 8.70
CA GLY A 132 5.53 -16.74 10.15
C GLY A 132 6.08 -18.05 10.71
N LYS A 133 5.70 -19.20 10.13
CA LYS A 133 6.21 -20.53 10.52
C LYS A 133 7.71 -20.69 10.29
N LYS A 134 8.27 -20.10 9.23
CA LYS A 134 9.70 -20.14 8.91
C LYS A 134 10.53 -19.25 9.82
N VAL A 135 9.96 -18.15 10.31
CA VAL A 135 10.56 -17.32 11.38
C VAL A 135 10.42 -18.00 12.76
N LEU A 136 9.46 -18.92 12.92
CA LEU A 136 9.19 -19.70 14.15
C LEU A 136 9.79 -21.13 14.17
N ASP A 137 10.68 -21.47 13.23
CA ASP A 137 11.44 -22.73 13.18
C ASP A 137 10.61 -24.04 13.20
N VAL A 138 9.73 -24.25 12.21
CA VAL A 138 9.04 -25.55 12.03
C VAL A 138 9.05 -26.03 10.56
N GLU A 139 9.68 -27.21 10.40
CA GLU A 139 9.67 -28.29 9.40
C GLU A 139 9.30 -28.09 7.91
N LYS A 140 10.06 -28.80 7.06
CA LYS A 140 10.13 -28.70 5.59
C LYS A 140 8.97 -29.38 4.82
N GLU A 141 8.04 -30.04 5.49
CA GLU A 141 6.98 -30.83 4.84
C GLU A 141 5.84 -29.99 4.24
N ASP A 142 5.63 -28.75 4.71
CA ASP A 142 4.53 -27.87 4.25
C ASP A 142 4.76 -27.27 2.84
N MET A 143 5.93 -27.47 2.23
CA MET A 143 6.29 -26.84 0.96
C MET A 143 5.49 -27.41 -0.23
N ASN A 144 5.01 -28.65 -0.12
CA ASN A 144 4.22 -29.33 -1.15
C ASN A 144 2.74 -28.91 -1.17
N GLU A 145 2.24 -28.24 -0.12
CA GLU A 145 0.85 -27.73 -0.04
C GLU A 145 0.66 -26.34 -0.67
N ILE A 146 1.75 -25.66 -1.00
CA ILE A 146 1.79 -24.27 -1.51
C ILE A 146 1.49 -24.22 -3.01
N ILE A 147 1.77 -25.33 -3.70
CA ILE A 147 1.55 -25.52 -5.12
C ILE A 147 0.55 -26.67 -5.25
N THR A 148 -0.74 -26.35 -5.10
CA THR A 148 -1.75 -27.24 -5.65
C THR A 148 -1.74 -27.05 -7.16
N LYS A 149 -1.08 -27.95 -7.89
CA LYS A 149 -1.44 -28.21 -9.29
C LYS A 149 -2.88 -28.70 -9.28
N ASP A 150 -3.76 -28.02 -10.00
CA ASP A 150 -5.04 -28.62 -10.36
C ASP A 150 -4.71 -29.93 -11.11
N LYS A 151 -5.06 -31.07 -10.49
CA LYS A 151 -5.13 -32.35 -11.18
C LYS A 151 -6.40 -32.29 -12.03
N GLU A 152 -6.26 -32.72 -13.29
CA GLU A 152 -7.37 -32.96 -14.24
C GLU A 152 -8.63 -33.53 -13.60
#